data_AF-A0A6P8ZXQ2-F1
#
_entry.id   AF-A0A6P8ZXQ2-F1
#
_cell.length_a   1.000
_cell.length_b   1.000
_cell.length_c   1.000
_cell.angle_alpha   90.00
_cell.angle_beta   90.00
_cell.angle_gamma   90.00
#
_symmetry.space_group_name_H-M   'P 1'
#
loop_
_entity.id
_entity.type
_entity.pdbx_description
1 polymer ?
#
loop_
_entity_poly.entity_id
_entity_poly.type
_entity_poly.pdbx_seq_one_letter_code
_entity_poly.pdbx_strand_id
1 'polypeptide(L)'
;MGSRDPVNPAVVATAKQCLSESLAKPVQPALKKASYNIKQLDEIDRRIKACQSGIVETATSTPAASCRYEARVKAGKGYPKESLVDFLAPCLTGMKVDSSIISESQKCITASLAKPL
;
A
#
# COMPACT_ATOMS: atom_id res chain seq x y z
N MET A 1 -28.53 36.79 -1.30
CA MET A 1 -27.21 37.47 -1.24
C MET A 1 -26.23 36.49 -0.64
N GLY A 2 -25.35 35.90 -1.46
CA GLY A 2 -24.39 34.88 -1.01
C GLY A 2 -23.11 35.53 -0.50
N SER A 3 -22.82 35.37 0.78
CA SER A 3 -21.57 35.78 1.41
C SER A 3 -20.42 34.99 0.79
N ARG A 4 -19.54 35.65 0.02
CA ARG A 4 -18.23 35.11 -0.34
C ARG A 4 -17.32 35.40 0.83
N ASP A 5 -17.00 34.38 1.62
CA ASP A 5 -16.01 34.49 2.67
C ASP A 5 -14.68 35.00 2.07
N PRO A 6 -14.03 36.00 2.70
CA PRO A 6 -12.75 36.48 2.22
C PRO A 6 -11.73 35.36 2.34
N VAL A 7 -11.18 34.95 1.20
CA VAL A 7 -10.10 33.96 1.14
C VAL A 7 -8.92 34.49 1.95
N ASN A 8 -8.72 33.93 3.14
CA ASN A 8 -7.67 34.35 4.05
C ASN A 8 -6.30 34.11 3.38
N PRO A 9 -5.50 35.16 3.14
CA PRO A 9 -4.24 35.05 2.41
C PRO A 9 -3.24 34.11 3.11
N ALA A 10 -3.34 33.93 4.43
CA ALA A 10 -2.52 32.97 5.17
C ALA A 10 -2.85 31.52 4.82
N VAL A 11 -4.11 31.20 4.50
CA VAL A 11 -4.54 29.86 4.07
C VAL A 11 -4.03 29.57 2.66
N VAL A 12 -4.05 30.57 1.78
CA VAL A 12 -3.50 30.45 0.41
C VAL A 12 -1.98 30.30 0.44
N ALA A 13 -1.29 31.04 1.32
CA ALA A 13 0.15 30.94 1.49
C ALA A 13 0.54 29.55 2.03
N THR A 14 -0.17 29.05 3.04
CA THR A 14 0.06 27.72 3.61
C THR A 14 -0.22 26.62 2.58
N ALA A 15 -1.32 26.72 1.82
CA ALA A 15 -1.64 25.77 0.76
C ALA A 15 -0.57 25.76 -0.34
N LYS A 16 -0.07 26.94 -0.76
CA LYS A 16 1.03 27.05 -1.71
C LYS A 16 2.32 26.43 -1.16
N GLN A 17 2.63 26.64 0.11
CA GLN A 17 3.82 26.09 0.74
C GLN A 17 3.76 24.55 0.81
N CYS A 18 2.63 23.97 1.22
CA CYS A 18 2.41 22.53 1.21
C CYS A 18 2.48 21.94 -0.21
N LEU A 19 1.96 22.66 -1.22
CA LEU A 19 2.00 22.23 -2.61
C LEU A 19 3.43 22.29 -3.17
N SER A 20 4.17 23.36 -2.87
CA SER A 20 5.59 23.53 -3.24
C SER A 20 6.47 22.47 -2.57
N GLU A 21 6.24 22.14 -1.30
CA GLU A 21 6.96 21.06 -0.60
C GLU A 21 6.59 19.67 -1.15
N SER A 22 5.34 19.47 -1.56
CA SER A 22 4.89 18.21 -2.18
C SER A 22 5.44 18.03 -3.60
N LEU A 23 5.60 19.12 -4.35
CA LEU A 23 6.18 19.14 -5.70
C LEU A 23 7.72 19.16 -5.70
N ALA A 24 8.33 19.65 -4.62
CA ALA A 24 9.78 19.61 -4.42
C ALA A 24 10.28 18.23 -3.96
N LYS A 25 9.38 17.31 -3.58
CA LYS A 25 9.76 15.90 -3.45
C LYS A 25 10.21 15.44 -4.83
N PRO A 26 11.42 14.89 -4.97
CA PRO A 26 11.88 14.36 -6.24
C PRO A 26 10.81 13.39 -6.76
N VAL A 27 10.28 13.68 -7.95
CA VAL A 27 9.49 12.72 -8.71
C VAL A 27 10.32 11.45 -8.68
N GLN A 28 9.84 10.44 -7.96
CA GLN A 28 10.60 9.21 -7.78
C GLN A 28 11.05 8.78 -9.17
N PRO A 29 12.35 8.56 -9.40
CA PRO A 29 12.83 8.15 -10.72
C PRO A 29 11.97 6.97 -11.14
N ALA A 30 11.35 7.07 -12.33
CA ALA A 30 10.39 6.11 -12.85
C ALA A 30 10.77 4.71 -12.35
N LEU A 31 9.99 4.18 -11.40
CA LEU A 31 10.37 3.05 -10.57
C LEU A 31 11.00 2.02 -11.49
N LYS A 32 12.34 1.84 -11.40
CA LYS A 32 13.02 0.80 -12.17
C LYS A 32 12.27 -0.46 -11.82
N LYS A 33 11.57 -1.06 -12.80
CA LYS A 33 10.75 -2.25 -12.57
C LYS A 33 11.58 -3.20 -11.71
N ALA A 34 11.13 -3.44 -10.49
CA ALA A 34 11.83 -4.32 -9.59
C ALA A 34 11.78 -5.72 -10.21
N SER A 35 12.89 -6.17 -10.79
CA SER A 35 12.95 -7.50 -11.40
C SER A 35 13.17 -8.50 -10.28
N TYR A 36 12.08 -9.07 -9.77
CA TYR A 36 12.14 -10.16 -8.81
C TYR A 36 12.25 -11.48 -9.55
N ASN A 37 13.20 -12.31 -9.14
CA ASN A 37 13.19 -13.72 -9.54
C ASN A 37 12.08 -14.49 -8.78
N ILE A 38 11.83 -15.73 -9.19
CA ILE A 38 10.78 -16.57 -8.59
C ILE A 38 10.96 -16.71 -7.07
N LYS A 39 12.20 -16.92 -6.59
CA LYS A 39 12.50 -17.05 -5.15
C LYS A 39 12.16 -15.78 -4.37
N GLN A 40 12.42 -14.61 -4.95
CA GLN A 40 12.07 -13.31 -4.34
C GLN A 40 10.56 -13.08 -4.33
N LEU A 41 9.84 -13.49 -5.37
CA LEU A 41 8.37 -13.44 -5.39
C LEU A 41 7.77 -14.39 -4.34
N ASP A 42 8.34 -15.58 -4.15
CA ASP A 42 7.95 -16.53 -3.11
C ASP A 42 8.25 -15.98 -1.71
N GLU A 43 9.37 -15.29 -1.52
CA GLU A 43 9.71 -14.64 -0.26
C GLU A 43 8.72 -13.51 0.08
N ILE A 44 8.37 -12.66 -0.90
CA ILE A 44 7.36 -11.62 -0.74
C ILE A 44 6.01 -12.24 -0.35
N ASP A 45 5.56 -13.26 -1.08
CA ASP A 45 4.30 -13.96 -0.81
C ASP A 45 4.28 -14.55 0.60
N ARG A 46 5.35 -15.24 1.00
CA ARG A 46 5.47 -15.84 2.33
C ARG A 46 5.39 -14.80 3.44
N ARG A 47 6.08 -13.67 3.26
CA ARG A 47 6.08 -12.55 4.21
C ARG A 47 4.71 -11.90 4.35
N ILE A 48 4.01 -11.69 3.24
CA ILE A 48 2.63 -11.16 3.27
C ILE A 48 1.70 -12.15 3.96
N LYS A 49 1.79 -13.45 3.62
CA LYS A 49 0.99 -14.50 4.26
C LYS A 49 1.19 -14.54 5.78
N ALA A 50 2.43 -14.44 6.25
CA ALA A 50 2.75 -14.47 7.68
C ALA A 50 2.08 -13.32 8.44
N CYS A 51 1.89 -12.17 7.80
CA CYS A 51 1.24 -11.00 8.38
C CYS A 51 -0.30 -11.04 8.34
N GLN A 52 -0.89 -12.05 7.70
CA GLN A 52 -2.35 -12.19 7.53
C GLN A 52 -2.93 -13.30 8.42
N SER A 53 -2.20 -13.75 9.44
CA SER A 53 -2.60 -14.88 10.30
C SER A 53 -3.90 -14.66 11.08
N GLY A 54 -4.37 -13.41 11.23
CA GLY A 54 -5.65 -13.06 11.83
C GLY A 54 -6.84 -13.12 10.88
N ILE A 55 -6.63 -13.29 9.58
CA ILE A 55 -7.70 -13.38 8.58
C ILE A 55 -8.13 -14.85 8.48
N VAL A 56 -9.33 -15.15 8.96
CA VAL A 56 -9.88 -16.53 8.95
C VAL A 56 -9.91 -17.07 7.52
N GLU A 57 -9.21 -18.18 7.30
CA GLU A 57 -9.19 -18.87 6.02
C GLU A 57 -10.39 -19.84 5.93
N THR A 58 -11.42 -19.50 5.15
CA THR A 58 -12.49 -20.44 4.81
C THR A 58 -12.14 -21.25 3.55
N ALA A 59 -12.72 -22.44 3.42
CA ALA A 59 -12.24 -23.51 2.53
C ALA A 59 -12.29 -23.24 1.00
N THR A 60 -12.91 -22.15 0.52
CA THR A 60 -13.24 -22.00 -0.91
C THR A 60 -12.55 -20.84 -1.62
N SER A 61 -12.31 -19.71 -0.95
CA SER A 61 -11.27 -18.71 -1.29
C SER A 61 -11.27 -17.67 -0.18
N THR A 62 -10.09 -17.23 0.24
CA THR A 62 -9.98 -16.31 1.37
C THR A 62 -9.69 -14.92 0.85
N PRO A 63 -10.27 -13.86 1.44
CA PRO A 63 -9.87 -12.48 1.19
C PRO A 63 -8.36 -12.29 1.13
N ALA A 64 -7.65 -12.91 2.08
CA ALA A 64 -6.19 -12.87 2.16
C ALA A 64 -5.51 -13.49 0.94
N ALA A 65 -5.93 -14.69 0.52
CA ALA A 65 -5.33 -15.39 -0.61
C ALA A 65 -5.51 -14.64 -1.95
N SER A 66 -6.71 -14.11 -2.21
CA SER A 66 -7.00 -13.34 -3.43
C SER A 66 -6.17 -12.06 -3.49
N CYS A 67 -6.16 -11.28 -2.40
CA CYS A 67 -5.37 -10.05 -2.32
C CYS A 67 -3.87 -10.32 -2.42
N ARG A 68 -3.39 -11.41 -1.82
CA ARG A 68 -1.98 -11.81 -1.90
C ARG A 68 -1.59 -12.23 -3.32
N TYR A 69 -2.45 -12.96 -4.03
CA TYR A 69 -2.22 -13.30 -5.43
C TYR A 69 -2.06 -12.05 -6.31
N GLU A 70 -2.95 -11.07 -6.17
CA GLU A 70 -2.84 -9.82 -6.93
C GLU A 70 -1.59 -9.00 -6.56
N ALA A 71 -1.19 -9.00 -5.27
CA ALA A 71 0.07 -8.39 -4.85
C ALA A 71 1.28 -9.08 -5.49
N ARG A 72 1.28 -10.41 -5.57
CA ARG A 72 2.32 -11.19 -6.26
C ARG A 72 2.36 -10.86 -7.76
N VAL A 73 1.21 -10.72 -8.41
CA VAL A 73 1.13 -10.29 -9.82
C VAL A 73 1.72 -8.90 -10.00
N LYS A 74 1.45 -7.94 -9.10
CA LYS A 74 2.06 -6.60 -9.14
C LYS A 74 3.56 -6.65 -8.92
N ALA A 75 4.05 -7.43 -7.96
CA ALA A 75 5.49 -7.63 -7.77
C ALA A 75 6.13 -8.18 -9.05
N GLY A 76 5.52 -9.18 -9.71
CA GLY A 76 5.99 -9.73 -10.99
C GLY A 76 5.97 -8.73 -12.15
N LYS A 77 5.11 -7.70 -12.09
CA LYS A 77 5.09 -6.58 -13.06
C LYS A 77 6.16 -5.51 -12.77
N GLY A 78 6.88 -5.63 -11.66
CA GLY A 78 7.97 -4.75 -11.27
C GLY A 78 7.60 -3.67 -10.27
N TYR A 79 6.46 -3.78 -9.60
CA TYR A 79 6.11 -2.85 -8.52
C TYR A 79 7.06 -3.06 -7.32
N PRO A 80 7.53 -1.99 -6.66
CA PRO A 80 8.31 -2.11 -5.43
C PRO A 80 7.55 -2.88 -4.36
N LYS A 81 8.23 -3.74 -3.61
CA LYS A 81 7.64 -4.56 -2.56
C LYS A 81 6.94 -3.70 -1.50
N GLU A 82 7.49 -2.53 -1.22
CA GLU A 82 6.96 -1.55 -0.25
C GLU A 82 5.60 -1.01 -0.70
N SER A 83 5.40 -0.84 -2.02
CA SER A 83 4.12 -0.37 -2.58
C SER A 83 3.00 -1.43 -2.57
N LEU A 84 3.32 -2.69 -2.25
CA LEU A 84 2.31 -3.75 -2.19
C LEU A 84 1.34 -3.56 -1.02
N VAL A 85 1.77 -2.86 0.04
CA VAL A 85 0.92 -2.55 1.20
C VAL A 85 -0.25 -1.66 0.80
N ASP A 86 0.00 -0.66 -0.04
CA ASP A 86 -1.01 0.28 -0.54
C ASP A 86 -2.06 -0.41 -1.41
N PHE A 87 -1.71 -1.57 -1.98
CA PHE A 87 -2.63 -2.39 -2.74
C PHE A 87 -3.40 -3.40 -1.86
N LEU A 88 -2.72 -4.02 -0.89
CA LEU A 88 -3.31 -5.06 -0.06
C LEU A 88 -4.44 -4.52 0.82
N ALA A 89 -4.27 -3.33 1.39
CA ALA A 89 -5.27 -2.73 2.27
C ALA A 89 -6.64 -2.49 1.61
N PRO A 90 -6.74 -1.77 0.47
CA PRO A 90 -8.04 -1.60 -0.20
C PRO A 90 -8.63 -2.91 -0.71
N CYS A 91 -7.79 -3.88 -1.11
CA CYS A 91 -8.27 -5.21 -1.49
C CYS A 91 -8.95 -5.92 -0.30
N LEU A 92 -8.30 -5.94 0.88
CA LEU A 92 -8.85 -6.56 2.09
C LEU A 92 -10.13 -5.83 2.57
N THR A 93 -10.17 -4.50 2.47
CA THR A 93 -11.37 -3.70 2.75
C THR A 93 -12.52 -4.08 1.82
N GLY A 94 -12.27 -4.19 0.52
CA GLY A 94 -13.28 -4.61 -0.46
C GLY A 94 -13.84 -6.01 -0.21
N MET A 95 -13.02 -6.87 0.41
CA MET A 95 -13.39 -8.22 0.84
C MET A 95 -13.99 -8.29 2.25
N LYS A 96 -14.34 -7.14 2.85
CA LYS A 96 -14.98 -7.01 4.17
C LYS A 96 -14.17 -7.60 5.34
N VAL A 97 -12.84 -7.55 5.27
CA VAL A 97 -11.99 -7.87 6.42
C VAL A 97 -12.10 -6.76 7.47
N ASP A 98 -12.06 -7.14 8.74
CA ASP A 98 -12.13 -6.17 9.84
C ASP A 98 -10.98 -5.16 9.78
N SER A 99 -11.31 -3.88 9.94
CA SER A 99 -10.36 -2.77 9.86
C SER A 99 -9.19 -2.87 10.86
N SER A 100 -9.40 -3.48 12.04
CA SER A 100 -8.34 -3.71 13.03
C SER A 100 -7.32 -4.72 12.50
N ILE A 101 -7.80 -5.82 11.92
CA ILE A 101 -6.98 -6.87 11.29
C ILE A 101 -6.24 -6.30 10.08
N ILE A 102 -6.88 -5.45 9.28
CA ILE A 102 -6.23 -4.77 8.15
C ILE A 102 -5.09 -3.88 8.64
N SER A 103 -5.32 -3.06 9.67
CA SER A 103 -4.30 -2.17 10.22
C SER A 103 -3.10 -2.92 10.78
N GLU A 104 -3.34 -4.01 11.52
CA GLU A 104 -2.28 -4.89 12.03
C GLU A 104 -1.51 -5.56 10.89
N SER A 105 -2.22 -6.08 9.89
CA SER A 105 -1.62 -6.69 8.71
C SER A 105 -0.74 -5.68 7.96
N GLN A 106 -1.21 -4.45 7.74
CA GLN A 106 -0.44 -3.40 7.08
C GLN A 106 0.87 -3.10 7.83
N LYS A 107 0.81 -2.91 9.15
CA LYS A 107 2.01 -2.65 9.97
C LYS A 107 3.02 -3.80 9.85
N CYS A 108 2.55 -5.04 9.94
CA CYS A 108 3.40 -6.21 9.79
C CYS A 108 4.01 -6.30 8.38
N ILE A 109 3.21 -6.11 7.32
CA ILE A 109 3.69 -6.21 5.93
C ILE A 109 4.73 -5.13 5.65
N THR A 110 4.48 -3.88 6.07
CA THR A 110 5.45 -2.78 5.93
C THR A 110 6.79 -3.13 6.59
N ALA A 111 6.75 -3.60 7.84
CA ALA A 111 7.96 -3.99 8.57
C ALA A 111 8.67 -5.21 7.93
N SER A 112 7.91 -6.17 7.41
CA SER A 112 8.43 -7.40 6.82
C SER A 112 9.06 -7.16 5.45
N LEU A 113 8.45 -6.32 4.62
CA LEU A 113 8.94 -6.00 3.27
C LEU A 113 10.06 -4.97 3.27
N ALA A 114 10.22 -4.16 4.33
CA ALA A 114 11.40 -3.31 4.50
C ALA A 114 12.71 -4.10 4.62
N LYS A 115 12.66 -5.36 5.05
CA LYS A 115 13.85 -6.24 5.13
C LYS A 115 14.34 -6.66 3.74
N PRO A 116 15.64 -6.92 3.54
CA PRO A 116 16.18 -7.48 2.30
C PRO A 116 15.45 -8.76 1.85
N LEU A 117 15.36 -8.98 0.53
CA LEU A 117 14.78 -10.17 -0.10
C LEU A 117 15.84 -11.18 -0.50
#